data_AF-A0A3D4KWT3-F1
#
_entry.id   AF-A0A3D4KWT3-F1
#
_cell.length_a   1.000
_cell.length_b   1.000
_cell.length_c   1.000
_cell.angle_alpha   90.00
_cell.angle_beta   90.00
_cell.angle_gamma   90.00
#
_symmetry.space_group_name_H-M   'P 1'
#
loop_
_entity.id
_entity.type
_entity.pdbx_description
1 polymer ?
#
loop_
_entity_poly.entity_id
_entity_poly.type
_entity_poly.pdbx_seq_one_letter_code
_entity_poly.pdbx_strand_id
1 'polypeptide(L)'
;FRELFGDGSQLGLTFSYAIQEEPRGLAEAFIIGADFIGSDNVAMVLGDNIFYGQSFSKVLKAAAGREKGATIFGYYVKDPTQYGVVEFDGQGRAVSIEEKPAHPKSNYAV
;
A
#
# COMPACT_ATOMS: atom_id res chain seq x y z
N PHE A 1 0.83 14.17 14.98
CA PHE A 1 -0.27 13.83 14.04
C PHE A 1 -1.61 14.41 14.45
N ARG A 2 -2.16 14.08 15.62
CA ARG A 2 -3.47 14.59 16.06
C ARG A 2 -3.53 16.12 16.16
N GLU A 3 -2.47 16.76 16.66
CA GLU A 3 -2.40 18.23 16.71
C GLU A 3 -2.46 18.88 15.31
N LEU A 4 -1.83 18.25 14.32
CA LEU A 4 -1.76 18.78 12.95
C LEU A 4 -3.06 18.57 12.18
N PHE A 5 -3.68 17.40 12.33
CA PHE A 5 -4.80 16.97 11.50
C PHE A 5 -6.17 16.98 12.19
N GLY A 6 -6.20 17.15 13.52
CA GLY A 6 -7.43 17.18 14.30
C GLY A 6 -8.24 15.89 14.16
N ASP A 7 -9.53 16.02 13.86
CA ASP A 7 -10.42 14.91 13.50
C ASP A 7 -10.61 14.77 11.98
N GLY A 8 -9.93 15.59 11.17
CA GLY A 8 -10.05 15.62 9.71
C GLY A 8 -11.20 16.47 9.16
N SER A 9 -12.08 17.01 10.01
CA SER A 9 -13.28 17.75 9.60
C SER A 9 -12.97 18.97 8.71
N GLN A 10 -11.84 19.64 8.96
CA GLN A 10 -11.35 20.77 8.14
C GLN A 10 -11.06 20.39 6.67
N LEU A 11 -10.87 19.10 6.38
CA LEU A 11 -10.65 18.55 5.03
C LEU A 11 -11.89 17.80 4.49
N GLY A 12 -12.99 17.76 5.24
CA GLY A 12 -14.15 16.92 4.92
C GLY A 12 -13.88 15.41 5.08
N LEU A 13 -12.95 15.03 5.96
CA LEU A 13 -12.55 13.65 6.25
C LEU A 13 -12.84 13.30 7.71
N THR A 14 -12.67 12.03 8.05
CA THR A 14 -12.70 11.54 9.44
C THR A 14 -11.39 10.81 9.73
N PHE A 15 -10.66 11.28 10.73
CA PHE A 15 -9.40 10.67 11.16
C PHE A 15 -9.52 10.00 12.53
N SER A 16 -8.98 8.79 12.60
CA SER A 16 -8.76 8.03 13.83
C SER A 16 -7.26 7.82 14.03
N TYR A 17 -6.84 7.66 15.29
CA TYR A 17 -5.43 7.51 15.64
C TYR A 17 -5.27 6.31 16.56
N ALA A 18 -4.30 5.46 16.24
CA ALA A 18 -3.87 4.34 17.06
C ALA A 18 -2.34 4.39 17.22
N ILE A 19 -1.84 3.77 18.29
CA ILE A 19 -0.41 3.70 18.59
C ILE A 19 0.10 2.33 18.16
N GLN A 20 1.25 2.32 17.47
CA GLN A 20 2.10 1.15 17.30
C GLN A 20 3.26 1.29 18.28
N GLU A 21 3.27 0.49 19.36
CA GLU A 21 4.27 0.61 20.43
C GLU A 21 5.68 0.26 19.96
N GLU A 22 5.79 -0.73 19.08
CA GLU A 22 7.07 -1.18 18.49
C GLU A 22 6.88 -1.46 17.01
N PRO A 23 7.88 -1.21 16.15
CA PRO A 23 7.76 -1.44 14.72
C PRO A 23 7.85 -2.95 14.38
N ARG A 24 6.76 -3.70 14.55
CA ARG A 24 6.72 -5.16 14.26
C ARG A 24 6.46 -5.49 12.78
N GLY A 25 6.52 -4.49 11.91
CA GLY A 25 6.34 -4.63 10.46
C GLY A 25 4.98 -4.13 9.97
N LEU A 26 4.85 -4.01 8.64
CA LEU A 26 3.71 -3.35 7.99
C LEU A 26 2.38 -4.05 8.24
N ALA A 27 2.39 -5.38 8.32
CA ALA A 27 1.17 -6.17 8.51
C ALA A 27 0.51 -5.91 9.88
N GLU A 28 1.26 -5.41 10.87
CA GLU A 28 0.71 -5.05 12.19
C GLU A 28 -0.35 -3.94 12.09
N ALA A 29 -0.32 -3.10 11.04
CA ALA A 29 -1.34 -2.09 10.80
C ALA A 29 -2.76 -2.70 10.72
N PHE A 30 -2.90 -3.91 10.17
CA PHE A 30 -4.20 -4.61 10.09
C PHE A 30 -4.64 -5.22 11.43
N ILE A 31 -3.70 -5.47 12.35
CA ILE A 31 -4.01 -5.91 13.71
C ILE A 31 -4.46 -4.71 14.54
N ILE A 32 -3.68 -3.62 14.53
CA ILE A 32 -3.98 -2.39 15.25
C ILE A 32 -5.29 -1.76 14.74
N GLY A 33 -5.51 -1.78 13.43
CA GLY A 33 -6.69 -1.23 12.78
C GLY A 33 -7.88 -2.18 12.68
N ALA A 34 -7.83 -3.39 13.25
CA ALA A 34 -8.85 -4.43 13.01
C ALA A 34 -10.28 -3.94 13.30
N ASP A 35 -10.50 -3.32 14.46
CA ASP A 35 -11.81 -2.79 14.86
C ASP A 35 -12.24 -1.59 14.00
N PHE A 36 -11.28 -0.78 13.53
CA PHE A 36 -11.54 0.35 12.63
C PHE A 36 -11.96 -0.12 11.24
N ILE A 37 -11.34 -1.18 10.73
CA ILE A 37 -11.64 -1.77 9.41
C ILE A 37 -12.99 -2.50 9.44
N GLY A 38 -13.24 -3.27 10.51
CA GLY A 38 -14.47 -4.06 10.63
C GLY A 38 -14.64 -5.04 9.46
N SER A 39 -15.72 -4.88 8.70
CA SER A 39 -16.03 -5.68 7.51
C SER A 39 -15.80 -4.97 6.18
N ASP A 40 -15.24 -3.76 6.21
CA ASP A 40 -15.07 -2.94 5.02
C ASP A 40 -13.77 -3.28 4.25
N ASN A 41 -13.75 -2.91 2.97
CA ASN A 41 -12.51 -2.92 2.20
C ASN A 41 -11.58 -1.79 2.68
N VAL A 42 -10.27 -2.07 2.75
CA VAL A 42 -9.27 -1.13 3.27
C VAL A 42 -8.13 -0.92 2.26
N ALA A 43 -7.59 0.29 2.23
CA ALA A 43 -6.36 0.62 1.53
C ALA A 43 -5.27 1.03 2.54
N MET A 44 -4.06 0.51 2.36
CA MET A 44 -2.88 0.85 3.18
C MET A 44 -1.89 1.65 2.33
N VAL A 45 -1.35 2.72 2.89
CA VAL A 45 -0.29 3.54 2.29
C VAL A 45 0.78 3.84 3.35
N LEU A 46 2.05 3.84 2.95
CA LEU A 46 3.15 4.22 3.82
C LEU A 46 3.27 5.75 3.88
N GLY A 47 3.43 6.29 5.09
CA GLY A 47 3.41 7.75 5.32
C GLY A 47 4.59 8.52 4.72
N ASP A 48 5.62 7.83 4.24
CA ASP A 48 6.82 8.38 3.61
C ASP A 48 6.83 8.25 2.08
N ASN A 49 5.79 7.64 1.49
CA ASN A 49 5.70 7.41 0.06
C ASN A 49 5.11 8.64 -0.66
N ILE A 50 5.77 9.05 -1.76
CA ILE A 50 5.31 10.16 -2.61
C ILE A 50 4.99 9.62 -4.00
N PHE A 51 3.74 9.80 -4.42
CA PHE A 51 3.26 9.38 -5.74
C PHE A 51 2.86 10.58 -6.58
N TYR A 52 3.34 10.62 -7.83
CA TYR A 52 2.96 11.64 -8.80
C TYR A 52 2.94 11.03 -10.20
N GLY A 53 1.90 11.33 -10.98
CA GLY A 53 1.79 10.83 -12.34
C GLY A 53 0.49 11.24 -13.02
N GLN A 54 0.52 11.24 -14.35
CA GLN A 54 -0.65 11.55 -15.14
C GLN A 54 -1.75 10.51 -14.91
N SER A 55 -2.99 10.97 -14.73
CA SER A 55 -4.18 10.11 -14.53
C SER A 55 -4.11 9.19 -13.30
N PHE A 56 -3.26 9.48 -12.30
CA PHE A 56 -3.11 8.61 -11.13
C PHE A 56 -4.43 8.35 -10.40
N SER A 57 -5.29 9.38 -10.28
CA SER A 57 -6.63 9.22 -9.68
C SER A 57 -7.50 8.18 -10.39
N LYS A 58 -7.36 7.99 -11.71
CA LYS A 58 -8.10 6.97 -12.46
C LYS A 58 -7.66 5.57 -12.05
N VAL A 59 -6.36 5.39 -11.86
CA VAL A 59 -5.78 4.11 -11.42
C VAL A 59 -6.25 3.78 -10.00
N LEU A 60 -6.20 4.75 -9.09
CA LEU A 60 -6.67 4.58 -7.71
C LEU A 60 -8.16 4.25 -7.64
N LYS A 61 -9.01 4.93 -8.43
CA LYS A 61 -10.45 4.64 -8.50
C LYS A 61 -10.73 3.24 -9.02
N ALA A 62 -9.97 2.76 -10.00
CA ALA A 62 -10.11 1.39 -10.52
C ALA A 62 -9.74 0.35 -9.46
N ALA A 63 -8.67 0.57 -8.68
CA ALA A 63 -8.28 -0.31 -7.58
C ALA A 63 -9.34 -0.31 -6.46
N ALA A 64 -9.82 0.88 -6.05
CA ALA A 64 -10.85 1.01 -5.03
C ALA A 64 -12.20 0.39 -5.44
N GLY A 65 -12.51 0.35 -6.74
CA GLY A 65 -13.72 -0.28 -7.28
C GLY A 65 -13.68 -1.81 -7.31
N ARG A 66 -12.56 -2.44 -6.95
CA ARG A 66 -12.44 -3.90 -6.91
C ARG A 66 -13.01 -4.45 -5.60
N GLU A 67 -14.08 -5.25 -5.69
CA GLU A 67 -14.77 -5.76 -4.50
C GLU A 67 -14.08 -6.95 -3.82
N LYS A 68 -13.26 -7.73 -4.55
CA LYS A 68 -12.66 -8.98 -4.04
C LYS A 68 -11.18 -9.14 -4.40
N GLY A 69 -10.40 -9.65 -3.46
CA GLY A 69 -8.95 -9.87 -3.60
C GLY A 69 -8.14 -8.64 -3.20
N ALA A 70 -6.88 -8.60 -3.60
CA ALA A 70 -5.96 -7.49 -3.31
C ALA A 70 -5.48 -6.82 -4.60
N THR A 71 -5.08 -5.56 -4.50
CA THR A 71 -4.38 -4.82 -5.56
C THR A 71 -3.14 -4.18 -4.96
N ILE A 72 -1.99 -4.45 -5.57
CA ILE A 72 -0.70 -3.83 -5.26
C ILE A 72 -0.24 -3.04 -6.49
N PHE A 73 0.60 -2.04 -6.26
CA PHE A 73 1.15 -1.21 -7.33
C PHE A 73 2.63 -1.53 -7.50
N GLY A 74 2.99 -2.07 -8.66
CA GLY A 74 4.39 -2.26 -9.03
C GLY A 74 4.93 -1.02 -9.72
N TYR A 75 6.13 -0.56 -9.33
CA TYR A 75 6.84 0.51 -10.00
C TYR A 75 8.19 0.01 -10.52
N TYR A 76 8.53 0.42 -11.75
CA TYR A 76 9.80 0.05 -12.34
C TYR A 76 10.93 0.83 -11.65
N VAL A 77 11.87 0.11 -11.03
CA VAL A 77 13.05 0.69 -10.38
C VAL A 77 14.32 0.15 -11.02
N LYS A 78 15.39 0.95 -10.97
CA LYS A 78 16.70 0.54 -11.51
C LYS A 78 17.38 -0.54 -10.65
N ASP A 79 17.20 -0.46 -9.34
CA ASP A 79 17.72 -1.43 -8.37
C ASP A 79 16.55 -1.96 -7.52
N PRO A 80 16.03 -3.15 -7.84
CA PRO A 80 14.88 -3.73 -7.14
C PRO A 80 15.28 -4.52 -5.88
N THR A 81 16.57 -4.71 -5.59
CA THR A 81 17.05 -5.57 -4.49
C THR A 81 16.69 -5.08 -3.09
N GLN A 82 16.31 -3.81 -2.95
CA GLN A 82 15.95 -3.19 -1.68
C GLN A 82 14.44 -3.30 -1.34
N TYR A 83 13.64 -3.89 -2.23
CA TYR A 83 12.18 -3.86 -2.15
C TYR A 83 11.57 -5.26 -2.28
N GLY A 84 10.25 -5.34 -2.10
CA GLY A 84 9.46 -6.49 -2.56
C GLY A 84 9.41 -6.51 -4.08
N VAL A 85 9.88 -7.58 -4.71
CA VAL A 85 9.94 -7.68 -6.18
C VAL A 85 8.88 -8.63 -6.69
N VAL A 86 8.04 -8.16 -7.61
CA VAL A 86 6.97 -8.97 -8.20
C VAL A 86 7.40 -9.57 -9.54
N GLU A 87 7.24 -10.87 -9.67
CA GLU A 87 7.33 -11.59 -10.93
C GLU A 87 5.97 -11.58 -11.64
N PHE A 88 5.96 -11.37 -12.96
CA PHE A 88 4.75 -11.44 -13.78
C PHE A 88 4.85 -12.55 -14.82
N ASP A 89 3.74 -13.21 -15.13
CA ASP A 89 3.65 -14.13 -16.26
C ASP A 89 3.54 -13.39 -17.61
N GLY A 90 3.54 -14.13 -18.72
CA GLY A 90 3.40 -13.57 -20.07
C GLY A 90 2.07 -12.86 -20.35
N GLN A 91 1.10 -12.92 -19.43
CA GLN A 91 -0.18 -12.21 -19.49
C GLN A 91 -0.24 -11.03 -18.50
N GLY A 92 0.85 -10.73 -17.81
CA GLY A 92 0.94 -9.65 -16.82
C GLY A 92 0.29 -9.99 -15.47
N ARG A 93 0.06 -11.27 -15.16
CA ARG A 93 -0.43 -11.70 -13.83
C ARG A 93 0.74 -11.88 -12.89
N ALA A 94 0.63 -11.37 -11.66
CA ALA A 94 1.64 -11.58 -10.63
C ALA A 94 1.73 -13.07 -10.24
N VAL A 95 2.93 -13.64 -10.30
CA VAL A 95 3.20 -15.07 -10.04
C VAL A 95 3.87 -15.28 -8.69
N SER A 96 4.83 -14.41 -8.33
CA SER A 96 5.49 -14.43 -7.03
C SER A 96 5.84 -13.03 -6.56
N ILE A 97 6.02 -12.88 -5.26
CA ILE A 97 6.62 -11.70 -4.63
C ILE A 97 7.73 -12.16 -3.69
N GLU A 98 8.89 -11.54 -3.79
CA GLU A 98 10.05 -11.85 -2.95
C GLU A 98 10.54 -10.59 -2.26
N GLU A 99 10.73 -10.65 -0.94
CA GLU A 99 11.22 -9.52 -0.15
C GLU A 99 12.75 -9.44 -0.26
N LYS A 100 13.26 -8.34 -0.83
CA LYS A 100 14.69 -8.03 -0.96
C LYS A 100 15.53 -9.17 -1.58
N PRO A 101 15.17 -9.66 -2.78
CA PRO A 101 15.86 -10.80 -3.39
C PRO A 101 17.28 -10.42 -3.81
N ALA A 102 18.23 -11.31 -3.56
CA ALA A 102 19.60 -11.17 -4.06
C ALA A 102 19.68 -11.28 -5.60
N HIS A 103 18.74 -12.01 -6.20
CA HIS A 103 18.62 -12.20 -7.65
C HIS A 103 17.18 -11.88 -8.09
N PRO A 104 16.84 -10.59 -8.29
CA PRO A 104 15.48 -10.15 -8.58
C PRO A 104 14.99 -10.71 -9.92
N LYS A 105 13.77 -11.27 -9.91
CA LYS A 105 13.14 -11.85 -11.12
C LYS A 105 12.52 -10.81 -12.05
N SER A 106 12.38 -9.56 -11.58
CA SER A 106 11.92 -8.43 -12.38
C SER A 106 12.48 -7.13 -11.80
N ASN A 107 12.28 -6.02 -12.51
CA ASN A 107 12.60 -4.68 -12.04
C ASN A 107 11.39 -3.96 -11.42
N TYR A 108 10.30 -4.67 -11.13
CA TYR A 108 9.08 -4.09 -10.55
C TYR A 108 9.08 -4.27 -9.03
N ALA A 109 9.31 -3.16 -8.33
CA ALA A 109 9.23 -3.06 -6.88
C ALA A 109 7.80 -2.75 -6.44
N VAL A 110 7.44 -3.23 -5.26
CA VAL A 110 6.19 -2.96 -4.52
C VAL A 110 6.49 -2.13 -3.29
#